data_AF-A0A957R7G9-F1
#
_entry.id   AF-A0A957R7G9-F1
#
_cell.length_a   1.000
_cell.length_b   1.000
_cell.length_c   1.000
_cell.angle_alpha   90.00
_cell.angle_beta   90.00
_cell.angle_gamma   90.00
#
_symmetry.space_group_name_H-M   'P 1'
#
loop_
_entity.id
_entity.type
_entity.pdbx_description
1 polymer ?
#
loop_
_entity_poly.entity_id
_entity_poly.type
_entity_poly.pdbx_seq_one_letter_code
_entity_poly.pdbx_strand_id
1 'polypeptide(L)' 'PKPQTPRNIASSLVIEASEVLEHFQWREDVKDKAALASELADVALYLLQLASITEIDLEAAVLAKLAVNQEREWPAP' A
#
# COMPACT_ATOMS: atom_id res chain seq x y z
N PRO A 1 8.87 17.16 16.15
CA PRO A 1 8.60 16.09 15.15
C PRO A 1 8.27 14.76 15.84
N LYS A 2 7.20 14.06 15.43
CA LYS A 2 6.92 12.72 15.95
C LYS A 2 8.02 11.75 15.48
N PRO A 3 8.46 10.79 16.33
CA PRO A 3 9.44 9.79 15.93
C PRO A 3 8.96 8.97 14.73
N GLN A 4 9.82 8.82 13.71
CA GLN A 4 9.59 7.97 12.54
C GLN A 4 10.00 6.52 12.87
N THR A 5 9.28 5.88 13.78
CA THR A 5 9.53 4.48 14.14
C THR A 5 8.81 3.53 13.17
N PRO A 6 9.28 2.28 13.00
CA PRO A 6 8.59 1.29 12.16
C PRO A 6 7.10 1.13 12.51
N ARG A 7 6.78 1.10 13.81
CA ARG A 7 5.39 1.02 14.27
C ARG A 7 4.56 2.23 13.82
N ASN A 8 5.10 3.44 13.96
CA ASN A 8 4.34 4.65 13.63
C ASN A 8 4.09 4.74 12.13
N ILE A 9 5.09 4.42 11.30
CA ILE A 9 4.95 4.40 9.84
C ILE A 9 3.98 3.29 9.39
N ALA A 10 4.06 2.10 9.98
CA ALA A 10 3.10 1.03 9.70
C ALA A 10 1.65 1.44 10.06
N SER A 11 1.46 2.20 11.15
CA SER A 11 0.14 2.77 11.48
C SER A 11 -0.32 3.79 10.44
N SER A 12 0.55 4.70 10.01
CA SER A 12 0.24 5.66 8.95
C SER A 12 -0.13 4.95 7.64
N LEU A 13 0.64 3.95 7.21
CA LEU A 13 0.33 3.15 6.02
C LEU A 13 -1.11 2.60 6.03
N VAL A 14 -1.58 2.09 7.17
CA VAL A 14 -2.94 1.55 7.30
C VAL A 14 -4.00 2.66 7.25
N ILE A 15 -3.70 3.84 7.80
CA ILE A 15 -4.59 5.00 7.76
C ILE A 15 -4.81 5.40 6.29
N GLU A 16 -3.73 5.64 5.54
CA GLU A 16 -3.85 6.06 4.13
C GLU A 16 -4.50 4.98 3.26
N ALA A 17 -4.22 3.70 3.54
CA ALA A 17 -4.91 2.59 2.86
C ALA A 17 -6.42 2.56 3.14
N SER A 18 -6.85 3.07 4.30
CA SER A 18 -8.27 3.23 4.62
C SER A 18 -8.88 4.43 3.89
N GLU A 19 -8.11 5.49 3.64
CA GLU A 19 -8.56 6.65 2.83
C GLU A 19 -8.76 6.23 1.36
N VAL A 20 -7.89 5.36 0.82
CA VAL A 20 -8.14 4.70 -0.49
C VAL A 20 -9.48 3.95 -0.49
N LEU A 21 -9.81 3.26 0.59
CA LEU A 21 -11.05 2.48 0.72
C LEU A 21 -12.29 3.40 0.79
N GLU A 22 -12.16 4.59 1.38
CA GLU A 22 -13.23 5.59 1.48
C GLU A 22 -13.78 5.99 0.10
N HIS A 23 -12.92 6.05 -0.92
CA HIS A 23 -13.34 6.33 -2.31
C HIS A 23 -14.38 5.34 -2.85
N PHE A 24 -14.44 4.14 -2.28
CA PHE A 24 -15.32 3.04 -2.71
C PHE A 24 -16.37 2.65 -1.65
N GLN A 25 -16.46 3.38 -0.53
CA GLN A 25 -17.31 2.98 0.61
C GLN A 25 -18.79 2.78 0.24
N TRP A 26 -19.30 3.58 -0.70
CA TRP A 26 -20.72 3.59 -1.10
C TRP A 26 -20.93 3.41 -2.61
N ARG A 27 -19.86 3.13 -3.38
CA ARG A 27 -19.89 3.08 -4.84
C ARG A 27 -18.67 2.37 -5.42
N GLU A 28 -18.80 1.84 -6.64
CA GLU A 28 -17.71 1.17 -7.34
C GLU A 28 -16.91 2.11 -8.25
N ASP A 29 -17.49 3.25 -8.67
CA ASP A 29 -16.84 4.15 -9.62
C ASP A 29 -16.01 5.24 -8.93
N VAL A 30 -14.85 5.57 -9.52
CA VAL A 30 -13.95 6.60 -9.00
C VAL A 30 -14.51 7.99 -9.30
N LYS A 31 -15.00 8.68 -8.27
CA LYS A 31 -15.58 10.04 -8.38
C LYS A 31 -14.51 11.10 -8.66
N ASP A 32 -13.43 11.02 -7.89
CA ASP A 32 -12.35 11.99 -7.88
C ASP A 32 -11.03 11.25 -8.03
N LYS A 33 -10.51 11.24 -9.26
CA LYS A 33 -9.26 10.57 -9.59
C LYS A 33 -8.05 11.29 -9.00
N ALA A 34 -8.14 12.60 -8.76
CA ALA A 34 -7.03 13.36 -8.20
C ALA A 34 -6.87 13.04 -6.72
N ALA A 35 -7.99 13.01 -5.98
CA ALA A 35 -8.00 12.58 -4.58
C ALA A 35 -7.54 11.12 -4.44
N LEU A 36 -8.11 10.18 -5.23
CA LEU A 36 -7.67 8.78 -5.20
C LEU A 36 -6.17 8.62 -5.51
N ALA A 37 -5.65 9.38 -6.48
CA ALA A 37 -4.23 9.35 -6.80
C ALA A 37 -3.36 9.89 -5.66
N SER A 38 -3.85 10.85 -4.87
CA SER A 38 -3.17 11.34 -3.67
C SER A 38 -3.06 10.23 -2.62
N GLU A 39 -4.17 9.57 -2.28
CA GLU A 39 -4.17 8.52 -1.24
C GLU A 39 -3.33 7.30 -1.65
N LEU A 40 -3.36 6.93 -2.94
CA LEU A 40 -2.47 5.89 -3.47
C LEU A 40 -0.99 6.28 -3.36
N ALA A 41 -0.66 7.56 -3.56
CA ALA A 41 0.70 8.05 -3.39
C ALA A 41 1.13 8.02 -1.91
N ASP A 42 0.25 8.40 -0.99
CA ASP A 42 0.54 8.38 0.44
C ASP A 42 0.78 6.94 0.95
N VAL A 43 -0.03 5.97 0.51
CA VAL A 43 0.22 4.54 0.75
C VAL A 43 1.60 4.11 0.22
N ALA A 44 1.94 4.48 -1.02
CA ALA A 44 3.22 4.11 -1.62
C ALA A 44 4.41 4.74 -0.86
N LEU A 45 4.31 6.00 -0.46
CA LEU A 45 5.34 6.71 0.27
C LEU A 45 5.59 6.10 1.65
N TYR A 46 4.55 5.78 2.41
CA TYR A 46 4.71 5.12 3.70
C TYR A 46 5.25 3.69 3.56
N LEU A 47 4.87 2.95 2.52
CA LEU A 47 5.43 1.63 2.25
C LEU A 47 6.92 1.70 1.95
N LEU A 48 7.32 2.61 1.06
CA LEU A 48 8.73 2.83 0.70
C LEU A 48 9.55 3.29 1.92
N GLN A 49 8.99 4.19 2.73
CA GLN A 49 9.62 4.66 3.95
C GLN A 49 9.79 3.52 4.96
N LEU A 50 8.77 2.68 5.15
CA LEU A 50 8.82 1.53 6.06
C LEU A 50 9.91 0.55 5.62
N ALA A 51 9.97 0.22 4.33
CA ALA A 51 11.00 -0.64 3.77
C ALA A 51 12.41 -0.06 4.00
N SER A 52 12.58 1.25 3.76
CA SER A 52 13.85 1.94 3.95
C SER A 52 14.35 1.86 5.41
N ILE A 53 13.50 2.16 6.39
CA ILE A 53 13.92 2.18 7.81
C ILE A 53 14.03 0.79 8.44
N THR A 54 13.52 -0.24 7.78
CA THR A 54 13.65 -1.64 8.19
C THR A 54 14.68 -2.40 7.37
N GLU A 55 15.40 -1.70 6.48
CA GLU A 55 16.45 -2.26 5.62
C GLU A 55 15.96 -3.40 4.71
N ILE A 56 14.70 -3.32 4.27
CA ILE A 56 14.10 -4.27 3.33
C ILE A 56 14.30 -3.77 1.90
N ASP A 57 14.92 -4.61 1.06
CA ASP A 57 14.88 -4.44 -0.39
C ASP A 57 13.48 -4.78 -0.92
N LEU A 58 12.64 -3.75 -1.02
CA LEU A 58 11.25 -3.90 -1.46
C LEU A 58 11.15 -4.36 -2.91
N GLU A 59 12.07 -3.94 -3.78
CA GLU A 59 12.08 -4.36 -5.19
C GLU A 59 12.31 -5.86 -5.30
N ALA A 60 13.37 -6.36 -4.65
CA ALA A 60 13.66 -7.79 -4.62
C ALA A 60 12.50 -8.60 -4.00
N ALA A 61 11.90 -8.09 -2.91
CA ALA A 61 10.76 -8.73 -2.27
C ALA A 61 9.52 -8.81 -3.20
N VAL A 62 9.24 -7.75 -3.95
CA VAL A 62 8.15 -7.71 -4.94
C VAL A 62 8.41 -8.69 -6.08
N LEU A 63 9.62 -8.71 -6.65
CA LEU A 63 9.97 -9.64 -7.73
C LEU A 63 9.88 -11.10 -7.29
N ALA A 64 10.38 -11.42 -6.09
CA ALA A 64 10.23 -12.76 -5.51
C ALA A 64 8.76 -13.13 -5.30
N LYS A 65 7.93 -12.19 -4.85
CA LYS A 65 6.50 -12.43 -4.66
C LYS A 65 5.76 -12.63 -5.98
N LEU A 66 6.13 -11.91 -7.03
CA LEU A 66 5.57 -12.07 -8.37
C LEU A 66 5.85 -13.47 -8.92
N ALA A 67 7.07 -13.99 -8.76
CA ALA A 67 7.41 -15.36 -9.15
C ALA A 67 6.52 -16.39 -8.44
N VAL A 68 6.32 -16.25 -7.12
CA VAL A 68 5.41 -17.12 -6.36
C VAL A 68 3.96 -16.99 -6.84
N ASN A 69 3.50 -15.79 -7.20
CA ASN A 69 2.14 -15.57 -7.65
C ASN A 69 1.88 -16.11 -9.07
N GLN A 70 2.90 -16.21 -9.94
CA GLN A 70 2.77 -16.81 -11.27
C GLN A 70 2.40 -18.29 -11.21
N GLU A 71 2.79 -18.98 -10.13
CA GLU A 71 2.48 -20.39 -9.89
C GLU A 71 1.16 -20.59 -9.12
N ARG A 72 0.48 -19.50 -8.73
CA ARG A 72 -0.80 -19.61 -8.01
C ARG A 72 -1.95 -19.90 -8.97
N GLU A 73 -2.58 -21.05 -8.76
CA GLU A 73 -3.92 -21.32 -9.29
C GLU A 73 -4.97 -20.71 -8.36
N TRP A 74 -5.84 -19.89 -8.93
CA TRP A 74 -7.01 -19.37 -8.23
C TRP A 74 -8.20 -20.27 -8.57
N PRO A 75 -8.93 -20.80 -7.57
CA PRO A 75 -10.19 -21.47 -7.86
C PRO A 75 -11.10 -20.48 -8.59
N ALA A 76 -11.81 -20.97 -9.61
CA ALA A 76 -12.86 -20.18 -10.24
C ALA A 76 -13.89 -19.77 -9.18
N PRO A 77 -14.43 -18.53 -9.27
CA PRO A 77 -15.44 -18.05 -8.33
C PRO A 77 -16.68 -18.95 -8.29
#